data_AF-A0A9D7MC41-F1
#
_entry.id   AF-A0A9D7MC41-F1
#
_cell.length_a   1.000
_cell.length_b   1.000
_cell.length_c   1.000
_cell.angle_alpha   90.00
_cell.angle_beta   90.00
_cell.angle_gamma   90.00
#
_symmetry.space_group_name_H-M   'P 1'
#
loop_
_entity.id
_entity.type
_entity.pdbx_description
1 polymer ?
#
loop_
_entity_poly.entity_id
_entity_poly.type
_entity_poly.pdbx_seq_one_letter_code
_entity_poly.pdbx_strand_id
1 'polypeptide(L)'
;MSVNNGKEFENIAECVYQAIAALENGVRITRNVRISSLDGPREFDIVLEAVVGGETVTTVIECRDLSVRANVAQIDGLASKIDGVPSISKGVIVTRKGFSKTALAKAKRLGISTYTLDSISKESTLGKEFPVLIEEISPLDARYSGRFTSTHAATIDLRVEPQFNGKPISEALADSMMAILLNNPSGVESVQWSPSKDDGPLFFKAVDGSLLQLDDSIVELNLKRQYYYGYLHELPSTLEYANSQTGSVQLFIKPEELLDYSNRFARYNMRSDIPRTDMKQLYCIVTREGRFTSLPLSVRRIG
;
A
#
# COMPACT_ATOMS: atom_id res chain seq x y z
N MET A 1 -0.55 -23.18 -25.25
CA MET A 1 0.36 -22.20 -24.64
C MET A 1 -0.22 -20.82 -24.89
N SER A 2 -0.67 -20.11 -23.87
CA SER A 2 -1.07 -18.72 -24.01
C SER A 2 0.17 -17.89 -24.34
N VAL A 3 0.12 -17.12 -25.41
CA VAL A 3 1.20 -16.17 -25.75
C VAL A 3 1.28 -15.15 -24.62
N ASN A 4 2.45 -15.03 -23.98
CA ASN A 4 2.70 -13.94 -23.03
C ASN A 4 2.66 -12.62 -23.82
N ASN A 5 1.59 -11.86 -23.66
CA ASN A 5 1.36 -10.61 -24.37
C ASN A 5 1.85 -9.38 -23.59
N GLY A 6 2.56 -9.58 -22.47
CA GLY A 6 3.12 -8.50 -21.64
C GLY A 6 2.12 -7.76 -20.77
N LYS A 7 0.81 -7.89 -21.03
CA LYS A 7 -0.24 -7.11 -20.35
C LYS A 7 -0.30 -7.32 -18.84
N GLU A 8 -0.05 -8.54 -18.38
CA GLU A 8 -0.01 -8.82 -16.95
C GLU A 8 1.13 -8.05 -16.27
N PHE A 9 2.30 -7.99 -16.91
CA PHE A 9 3.44 -7.24 -16.40
C PHE A 9 3.20 -5.73 -16.42
N GLU A 10 2.58 -5.21 -17.49
CA GLU A 10 2.15 -3.81 -17.57
C GLU A 10 1.15 -3.45 -16.45
N ASN A 11 0.16 -4.31 -16.18
CA ASN A 11 -0.79 -4.12 -15.08
C ASN A 11 -0.07 -4.06 -13.72
N ILE A 12 0.89 -4.95 -13.48
CA ILE A 12 1.65 -4.97 -12.22
C ILE A 12 2.50 -3.69 -12.09
N ALA A 13 3.18 -3.28 -13.17
CA ALA A 13 3.94 -2.03 -13.18
C ALA A 13 3.04 -0.82 -12.93
N GLU A 14 1.86 -0.79 -13.53
CA GLU A 14 0.88 0.26 -13.29
C GLU A 14 0.48 0.35 -11.82
N CYS A 15 0.13 -0.78 -11.18
CA CYS A 15 -0.21 -0.78 -9.75
C CYS A 15 0.91 -0.19 -8.88
N VAL A 16 2.17 -0.51 -9.22
CA VAL A 16 3.35 0.07 -8.54
C VAL A 16 3.41 1.59 -8.73
N TYR A 17 3.25 2.08 -9.95
CA TYR A 17 3.26 3.53 -10.19
C TYR A 17 2.07 4.25 -9.57
N GLN A 18 0.87 3.64 -9.57
CA GLN A 18 -0.30 4.17 -8.87
C GLN A 18 -0.03 4.31 -7.38
N ALA A 19 0.57 3.31 -6.75
CA ALA A 19 0.95 3.35 -5.35
C ALA A 19 1.99 4.45 -5.07
N ILE A 20 2.97 4.64 -5.96
CA ILE A 20 3.96 5.72 -5.86
C ILE A 20 3.27 7.10 -5.99
N ALA A 21 2.40 7.28 -6.99
CA ALA A 21 1.70 8.55 -7.20
C ALA A 21 0.72 8.88 -6.07
N ALA A 22 0.10 7.88 -5.43
CA ALA A 22 -0.76 8.11 -4.27
C ALA A 22 0.00 8.72 -3.07
N LEU A 23 1.34 8.59 -3.03
CA LEU A 23 2.18 9.25 -2.03
C LEU A 23 2.60 10.67 -2.42
N GLU A 24 2.41 11.07 -3.67
CA GLU A 24 2.88 12.34 -4.21
C GLU A 24 1.69 13.20 -4.66
N ASN A 25 1.49 14.34 -4.00
CA ASN A 25 0.41 15.26 -4.36
C ASN A 25 0.61 15.81 -5.78
N GLY A 26 -0.45 15.77 -6.59
CA GLY A 26 -0.47 16.40 -7.92
C GLY A 26 0.18 15.59 -9.05
N VAL A 27 0.41 14.28 -8.84
CA VAL A 27 0.86 13.36 -9.89
C VAL A 27 -0.35 12.70 -10.56
N ARG A 28 -0.46 12.84 -11.88
CA ARG A 28 -1.45 12.16 -12.71
C ARG A 28 -0.81 10.95 -13.40
N ILE A 29 -1.50 9.82 -13.38
CA ILE A 29 -1.13 8.61 -14.14
C ILE A 29 -2.18 8.35 -15.20
N THR A 30 -1.73 8.05 -16.42
CA THR A 30 -2.59 7.59 -17.51
C THR A 30 -1.94 6.41 -18.22
N ARG A 31 -2.75 5.43 -18.64
CA ARG A 31 -2.29 4.20 -19.33
C ARG A 31 -2.47 4.29 -20.84
N ASN A 32 -1.66 3.52 -21.56
CA ASN A 32 -1.80 3.25 -23.00
C ASN A 32 -2.04 4.54 -23.80
N VAL A 33 -1.26 5.57 -23.48
CA VAL A 33 -1.48 6.92 -23.97
C VAL A 33 -0.80 7.08 -25.31
N ARG A 34 -1.55 7.56 -26.31
CA ARG A 34 -0.97 8.01 -27.58
C ARG A 34 -0.63 9.48 -27.50
N ILE A 35 0.67 9.78 -27.56
CA ILE A 35 1.19 11.14 -27.57
C ILE A 35 1.62 11.47 -29.01
N SER A 36 1.24 12.65 -29.49
CA SER A 36 1.66 13.14 -30.81
C SER A 36 3.18 13.24 -30.88
N SER A 37 3.76 12.72 -31.97
CA SER A 37 5.18 12.83 -32.29
C SER A 37 5.37 13.40 -33.69
N LEU A 38 6.61 13.77 -34.03
CA LEU A 38 6.99 14.25 -35.36
C LEU A 38 6.65 13.24 -36.47
N ASP A 39 6.68 11.93 -36.18
CA ASP A 39 6.40 10.84 -37.13
C ASP A 39 4.98 10.27 -37.00
N GLY A 40 4.09 10.97 -36.29
CA GLY A 40 2.75 10.50 -35.94
C GLY A 40 2.63 9.97 -34.50
N PRO A 41 1.42 9.65 -34.01
CA PRO A 41 1.22 9.32 -32.60
C PRO A 41 2.00 8.08 -32.15
N ARG A 42 2.67 8.17 -31.01
CA ARG A 42 3.37 7.05 -30.35
C ARG A 42 2.63 6.67 -29.08
N GLU A 43 2.39 5.37 -28.90
CA GLU A 43 1.71 4.82 -27.72
C GLU A 43 2.72 4.51 -26.62
N PHE A 44 2.49 4.90 -25.37
CA PHE A 44 3.32 4.56 -24.22
C PHE A 44 2.48 3.82 -23.17
N ASP A 45 3.07 2.82 -22.53
CA ASP A 45 2.35 1.93 -21.61
C ASP A 45 1.79 2.70 -20.41
N ILE A 46 2.62 3.57 -19.81
CA ILE A 46 2.25 4.44 -18.69
C ILE A 46 2.85 5.83 -18.91
N VAL A 47 2.09 6.87 -18.57
CA VAL A 47 2.51 8.27 -18.56
C VAL A 47 2.22 8.87 -17.19
N LEU A 48 3.26 9.45 -16.59
CA LEU A 48 3.22 10.24 -15.36
C LEU A 48 3.34 11.71 -15.72
N GLU A 49 2.44 12.54 -15.20
CA GLU A 49 2.52 13.99 -15.32
C GLU A 49 2.49 14.61 -13.93
N ALA A 50 3.49 15.44 -13.64
CA ALA A 50 3.60 16.17 -12.37
C ALA A 50 3.89 17.65 -12.65
N VAL A 51 3.41 18.55 -11.79
CA VAL A 51 3.73 19.98 -11.88
C VAL A 51 4.88 20.31 -10.96
N VAL A 52 6.02 20.71 -11.51
CA VAL A 52 7.22 21.08 -10.77
C VAL A 52 7.59 22.51 -11.11
N GLY A 53 7.48 23.41 -10.13
CA GLY A 53 7.79 24.84 -10.34
C GLY A 53 6.86 25.54 -11.33
N GLY A 54 5.63 25.04 -11.51
CA GLY A 54 4.67 25.56 -12.48
C GLY A 54 4.75 24.91 -13.86
N GLU A 55 5.76 24.10 -14.12
CA GLU A 55 5.96 23.39 -15.39
C GLU A 55 5.48 21.94 -15.29
N THR A 56 4.85 21.43 -16.36
CA THR A 56 4.46 20.02 -16.45
C THR A 56 5.67 19.18 -16.83
N VAL A 57 6.06 18.26 -15.94
CA VAL A 57 7.08 17.24 -16.19
C VAL A 57 6.37 15.95 -16.60
N THR A 58 6.60 15.52 -17.84
CA THR A 58 6.02 14.27 -18.38
C THR A 58 7.07 13.18 -18.36
N THR A 59 6.79 12.10 -17.63
CA THR A 59 7.61 10.89 -17.63
C THR A 59 6.86 9.74 -18.30
N VAL A 60 7.46 9.14 -19.32
CA VAL A 60 6.90 7.94 -19.96
C VAL A 60 7.61 6.69 -19.48
N ILE A 61 6.85 5.61 -19.35
CA ILE A 61 7.35 4.33 -18.89
C ILE A 61 7.00 3.26 -19.91
N GLU A 62 8.01 2.50 -20.32
CA GLU A 62 7.86 1.29 -21.12
C GLU A 62 8.15 0.05 -20.29
N CYS A 63 7.23 -0.90 -20.35
CA CYS A 63 7.35 -2.21 -19.77
C CYS A 63 7.91 -3.19 -20.81
N ARG A 64 8.90 -3.99 -20.40
CA ARG A 64 9.54 -5.00 -21.24
C ARG A 64 9.64 -6.31 -20.47
N ASP A 65 8.62 -7.16 -20.61
CA ASP A 65 8.59 -8.51 -20.03
C ASP A 65 9.37 -9.51 -20.90
N LEU A 66 10.69 -9.38 -20.88
CA LEU A 66 11.59 -10.22 -21.66
C LEU A 66 12.02 -11.45 -20.84
N SER A 67 12.14 -12.60 -21.50
CA SER A 67 12.70 -13.81 -20.90
C SER A 67 14.19 -13.71 -20.56
N VAL A 68 14.88 -12.71 -21.13
CA VAL A 68 16.30 -12.42 -20.93
C VAL A 68 16.50 -10.96 -20.53
N ARG A 69 17.72 -10.62 -20.09
CA ARG A 69 18.09 -9.24 -19.78
C ARG A 69 17.91 -8.34 -21.00
N ALA A 70 17.34 -7.16 -20.79
CA ALA A 70 17.25 -6.13 -21.81
C ALA A 70 18.65 -5.67 -22.24
N ASN A 71 18.83 -5.55 -23.55
CA ASN A 71 20.08 -5.15 -24.18
C ASN A 71 19.99 -3.69 -24.69
N VAL A 72 21.03 -3.24 -25.38
CA VAL A 72 21.13 -1.90 -25.95
C VAL A 72 19.98 -1.55 -26.89
N ALA A 73 19.46 -2.52 -27.65
CA ALA A 73 18.38 -2.28 -28.60
C ALA A 73 17.07 -1.83 -27.90
N GLN A 74 16.82 -2.31 -26.68
CA GLN A 74 15.65 -1.88 -25.91
C GLN A 74 15.77 -0.43 -25.46
N ILE A 75 16.97 0.01 -25.09
CA ILE A 75 17.26 1.39 -24.73
C ILE A 75 17.14 2.30 -25.96
N ASP A 76 17.67 1.86 -27.09
CA ASP A 76 17.60 2.61 -28.36
C ASP A 76 16.17 2.76 -28.86
N GLY A 77 15.36 1.70 -28.74
CA GLY A 77 13.94 1.75 -29.07
C GLY A 77 13.19 2.81 -28.27
N LEU A 78 13.40 2.89 -26.96
CA LEU A 78 12.78 3.93 -26.12
C LEU A 78 13.34 5.32 -26.43
N ALA A 79 14.66 5.45 -26.57
CA ALA A 79 15.30 6.74 -26.88
C ALA A 79 14.77 7.31 -28.20
N SER A 80 14.74 6.52 -29.26
CA SER A 80 14.21 6.91 -30.56
C SER A 80 12.72 7.24 -30.50
N LYS A 81 11.94 6.54 -29.66
CA LYS A 81 10.50 6.79 -29.48
C LYS A 81 10.23 8.13 -28.77
N ILE A 82 11.11 8.52 -27.84
CA ILE A 82 11.01 9.78 -27.08
C ILE A 82 11.52 10.97 -27.89
N ASP A 83 12.59 10.80 -28.67
CA ASP A 83 13.26 11.87 -29.43
C ASP A 83 12.28 12.68 -30.32
N GLY A 84 11.27 12.00 -30.88
CA GLY A 84 10.22 12.63 -31.70
C GLY A 84 9.08 13.28 -30.92
N VAL A 85 9.08 13.29 -29.59
CA VAL A 85 7.94 13.73 -28.75
C VAL A 85 8.38 14.85 -27.79
N PRO A 86 8.27 16.12 -28.18
CA PRO A 86 8.81 17.26 -27.41
C PRO A 86 8.21 17.43 -25.99
N SER A 87 7.01 16.91 -25.74
CA SER A 87 6.34 17.02 -24.44
C SER A 87 6.89 16.05 -23.39
N ILE A 88 7.72 15.07 -23.76
CA ILE A 88 8.30 14.09 -22.84
C ILE A 88 9.58 14.67 -22.22
N SER A 89 9.59 14.74 -20.89
CA SER A 89 10.75 15.20 -20.12
C SER A 89 11.69 14.05 -19.74
N LYS A 90 11.14 12.83 -19.57
CA LYS A 90 11.92 11.68 -19.07
C LYS A 90 11.39 10.34 -19.57
N GLY A 91 12.31 9.43 -19.86
CA GLY A 91 12.02 8.03 -20.18
C GLY A 91 12.40 7.07 -19.06
N VAL A 92 11.53 6.08 -18.82
CA VAL A 92 11.78 4.97 -17.91
C VAL A 92 11.54 3.66 -18.64
N ILE A 93 12.40 2.67 -18.39
CA ILE A 93 12.20 1.30 -18.86
C ILE A 93 12.19 0.34 -17.67
N VAL A 94 11.17 -0.51 -17.62
CA VAL A 94 10.96 -1.49 -16.56
C VAL A 94 11.04 -2.90 -17.15
N THR A 95 11.81 -3.78 -16.52
CA THR A 95 11.98 -5.17 -16.97
C THR A 95 11.86 -6.14 -15.81
N ARG A 96 11.56 -7.42 -16.06
CA ARG A 96 11.64 -8.45 -15.01
C ARG A 96 13.06 -8.92 -14.75
N LYS A 97 13.82 -9.21 -15.80
CA LYS A 97 15.16 -9.85 -15.70
C LYS A 97 16.34 -8.89 -15.59
N GLY A 98 16.10 -7.58 -15.67
CA GLY A 98 17.13 -6.54 -15.62
C GLY A 98 17.80 -6.29 -16.95
N PHE A 99 19.01 -5.72 -16.90
CA PHE A 99 19.69 -5.13 -18.06
C PHE A 99 21.11 -5.68 -18.22
N SER A 100 21.61 -5.70 -19.45
CA SER A 100 23.04 -5.91 -19.70
C SER A 100 23.86 -4.71 -19.20
N LYS A 101 25.14 -4.92 -18.88
CA LYS A 101 26.04 -3.83 -18.47
C LYS A 101 26.12 -2.71 -19.53
N THR A 102 26.15 -3.10 -20.81
CA THR A 102 26.17 -2.15 -21.94
C THR A 102 24.86 -1.37 -22.08
N ALA A 103 23.71 -2.01 -21.80
CA ALA A 103 22.42 -1.33 -21.79
C ALA A 103 22.34 -0.29 -20.66
N LEU A 104 22.77 -0.65 -19.44
CA LEU A 104 22.81 0.29 -18.30
C LEU A 104 23.71 1.50 -18.59
N ALA A 105 24.90 1.27 -19.15
CA ALA A 105 25.82 2.34 -19.52
C ALA A 105 25.19 3.29 -20.57
N LYS A 106 24.50 2.75 -21.57
CA LYS A 106 23.82 3.55 -22.58
C LYS A 106 22.62 4.31 -22.02
N ALA A 107 21.79 3.67 -21.21
CA ALA A 107 20.63 4.29 -20.57
C ALA A 107 21.05 5.48 -19.70
N LYS A 108 22.12 5.31 -18.91
CA LYS A 108 22.71 6.39 -18.10
C LYS A 108 23.14 7.58 -18.96
N ARG A 109 23.82 7.32 -20.09
CA ARG A 109 24.25 8.38 -21.03
C ARG A 109 23.08 9.12 -21.66
N LEU A 110 21.97 8.42 -21.93
CA LEU A 110 20.77 8.98 -22.55
C LEU A 110 19.75 9.54 -21.54
N GLY A 111 20.06 9.53 -20.23
CA GLY A 111 19.13 10.00 -19.19
C GLY A 111 17.91 9.10 -18.98
N ILE A 112 17.91 7.87 -19.52
CA ILE A 112 16.82 6.91 -19.35
C ILE A 112 17.01 6.17 -18.02
N SER A 113 15.96 6.17 -17.20
CA SER A 113 15.98 5.43 -15.93
C SER A 113 15.62 3.96 -16.17
N THR A 114 16.33 3.06 -15.51
CA THR A 114 16.16 1.61 -15.68
C THR A 114 15.74 0.97 -14.36
N TYR A 115 14.63 0.24 -14.37
CA TYR A 115 14.13 -0.46 -13.18
C TYR A 115 13.89 -1.95 -13.46
N THR A 116 14.06 -2.75 -12.42
CA THR A 116 13.54 -4.12 -12.37
C THR A 116 12.27 -4.16 -11.54
N LEU A 117 11.31 -4.97 -11.97
CA LEU A 117 10.11 -5.28 -11.22
C LEU A 117 9.89 -6.79 -11.27
N ASP A 118 9.98 -7.45 -10.12
CA ASP A 118 9.73 -8.88 -10.00
C ASP A 118 9.17 -9.22 -8.61
N SER A 119 8.59 -10.40 -8.46
CA SER A 119 8.22 -10.92 -7.14
C SER A 119 9.46 -11.37 -6.36
N ILE A 120 9.47 -11.13 -5.05
CA ILE A 120 10.49 -11.68 -4.16
C ILE A 120 10.37 -13.20 -4.13
N SER A 121 11.34 -13.88 -4.71
CA SER A 121 11.43 -15.33 -4.65
C SER A 121 12.04 -15.81 -3.34
N LYS A 122 11.83 -17.08 -3.00
CA LYS A 122 12.46 -17.73 -1.83
C LYS A 122 13.99 -17.70 -1.88
N GLU A 123 14.57 -17.56 -3.06
CA GLU A 123 16.01 -17.49 -3.29
C GLU A 123 16.57 -16.07 -3.19
N SER A 124 15.71 -15.04 -3.16
CA SER A 124 16.13 -13.64 -3.02
C SER A 124 16.89 -13.45 -1.71
N THR A 125 18.10 -12.90 -1.80
CA THR A 125 18.90 -12.52 -0.62
C THR A 125 18.18 -11.47 0.21
N LEU A 126 17.56 -10.49 -0.45
CA LEU A 126 16.71 -9.49 0.21
C LEU A 126 15.55 -10.17 0.95
N GLY A 127 14.90 -11.15 0.32
CA GLY A 127 13.80 -11.90 0.94
C GLY A 127 14.20 -12.69 2.19
N LYS A 128 15.41 -13.25 2.21
CA LYS A 128 15.93 -14.06 3.34
C LYS A 128 16.47 -13.22 4.48
N GLU A 129 17.03 -12.06 4.18
CA GLU A 129 17.73 -11.23 5.18
C GLU A 129 16.85 -10.13 5.77
N PHE A 130 15.67 -9.87 5.19
CA PHE A 130 14.80 -8.78 5.62
C PHE A 130 13.71 -9.28 6.58
N PRO A 131 13.85 -9.05 7.90
CA PRO A 131 12.82 -9.43 8.87
C PRO A 131 11.59 -8.54 8.71
N VAL A 132 10.41 -9.14 8.88
CA VAL A 132 9.13 -8.45 8.86
C VAL A 132 8.44 -8.69 10.20
N LEU A 133 8.06 -7.60 10.85
CA LEU A 133 7.21 -7.61 12.04
C LEU A 133 5.84 -7.07 11.65
N ILE A 134 4.80 -7.85 11.89
CA ILE A 134 3.41 -7.42 11.80
C ILE A 134 2.87 -7.29 13.23
N GLU A 135 2.35 -6.12 13.56
CA GLU A 135 1.63 -5.85 14.80
C GLU A 135 0.13 -5.81 14.50
N GLU A 136 -0.57 -6.87 14.89
CA GLU A 136 -2.02 -6.95 14.80
C GLU A 136 -2.63 -6.31 16.04
N ILE A 137 -3.50 -5.32 15.83
CA ILE A 137 -4.23 -4.63 16.89
C ILE A 137 -5.71 -4.93 16.68
N SER A 138 -6.34 -5.51 17.69
CA SER A 138 -7.75 -5.87 17.66
C SER A 138 -8.46 -5.38 18.91
N PRO A 139 -9.72 -4.97 18.85
CA PRO A 139 -10.50 -4.69 20.05
C PRO A 139 -10.72 -6.00 20.82
N LEU A 140 -10.35 -6.00 22.10
CA LEU A 140 -10.65 -7.06 23.06
C LEU A 140 -12.08 -6.93 23.57
N ASP A 141 -12.45 -5.72 23.98
CA ASP A 141 -13.79 -5.35 24.42
C ASP A 141 -14.04 -3.86 24.19
N ALA A 142 -15.32 -3.48 24.22
CA ALA A 142 -15.77 -2.09 24.12
C ALA A 142 -16.66 -1.76 25.30
N ARG A 143 -16.37 -0.63 25.96
CA ARG A 143 -17.18 -0.06 27.03
C ARG A 143 -17.84 1.21 26.56
N TYR A 144 -19.14 1.30 26.78
CA TYR A 144 -19.96 2.43 26.39
C TYR A 144 -20.39 3.18 27.65
N SER A 145 -20.20 4.49 27.65
CA SER A 145 -20.72 5.36 28.68
C SER A 145 -21.41 6.57 28.06
N GLY A 146 -22.44 7.07 28.72
CA GLY A 146 -23.29 8.14 28.20
C GLY A 146 -24.65 8.11 28.88
N ARG A 147 -25.61 8.84 28.31
CA ARG A 147 -26.98 8.93 28.81
C ARG A 147 -27.98 8.52 27.74
N PHE A 148 -28.88 7.62 28.08
CA PHE A 148 -30.04 7.34 27.25
C PHE A 148 -31.19 8.26 27.64
N THR A 149 -31.79 8.91 26.65
CA THR A 149 -33.03 9.65 26.83
C THR A 149 -34.16 8.84 26.19
N SER A 150 -35.10 8.35 26.99
CA SER A 150 -36.28 7.59 26.50
C SER A 150 -37.56 8.04 27.21
N THR A 151 -38.65 8.10 26.46
CA THR A 151 -40.00 8.41 26.97
C THR A 151 -40.74 7.18 27.51
N HIS A 152 -40.21 5.98 27.26
CA HIS A 152 -40.79 4.71 27.70
C HIS A 152 -39.71 3.75 28.20
N ALA A 153 -40.11 2.77 29.02
CA ALA A 153 -39.21 1.72 29.46
C ALA A 153 -38.78 0.86 28.26
N ALA A 154 -37.48 0.75 28.04
CA ALA A 154 -36.90 -0.03 26.95
C ALA A 154 -35.79 -0.94 27.48
N THR A 155 -35.63 -2.11 26.84
CA THR A 155 -34.55 -3.05 27.14
C THR A 155 -33.57 -3.06 25.97
N ILE A 156 -32.31 -2.72 26.23
CA ILE A 156 -31.25 -2.70 25.21
C ILE A 156 -30.86 -4.13 24.82
N ASP A 157 -30.77 -4.42 23.53
CA ASP A 157 -30.23 -5.68 23.02
C ASP A 157 -28.72 -5.57 22.79
N LEU A 158 -27.94 -5.96 23.80
CA LEU A 158 -26.46 -5.93 23.74
C LEU A 158 -25.86 -6.97 22.78
N ARG A 159 -26.67 -7.84 22.16
CA ARG A 159 -26.21 -8.76 21.09
C ARG A 159 -26.16 -8.06 19.74
N VAL A 160 -26.85 -6.94 19.59
CA VAL A 160 -26.84 -6.12 18.39
C VAL A 160 -25.79 -5.04 18.56
N GLU A 161 -24.86 -4.98 17.63
CA GLU A 161 -23.83 -3.96 17.63
C GLU A 161 -24.45 -2.55 17.55
N PRO A 162 -23.98 -1.59 18.36
CA PRO A 162 -24.42 -0.21 18.27
C PRO A 162 -24.20 0.37 16.87
N GLN A 163 -25.06 1.29 16.47
CA GLN A 163 -25.00 1.92 15.16
C GLN A 163 -24.58 3.37 15.26
N PHE A 164 -23.68 3.77 14.38
CA PHE A 164 -23.22 5.14 14.20
C PHE A 164 -23.53 5.58 12.77
N ASN A 165 -24.38 6.60 12.61
CA ASN A 165 -24.91 7.01 11.30
C ASN A 165 -25.47 5.86 10.44
N GLY A 166 -26.18 4.93 11.08
CA GLY A 166 -26.78 3.77 10.41
C GLY A 166 -25.80 2.66 10.02
N LYS A 167 -24.52 2.79 10.36
CA LYS A 167 -23.49 1.76 10.16
C LYS A 167 -23.13 1.10 11.49
N PRO A 168 -22.67 -0.16 11.50
CA PRO A 168 -22.11 -0.77 12.70
C PRO A 168 -20.95 0.07 13.25
N ILE A 169 -20.87 0.22 14.57
CA ILE A 169 -19.85 1.07 15.19
C ILE A 169 -18.42 0.60 14.89
N SER A 170 -18.19 -0.69 14.69
CA SER A 170 -16.89 -1.23 14.26
C SER A 170 -16.42 -0.67 12.91
N GLU A 171 -17.34 -0.41 11.97
CA GLU A 171 -17.01 0.23 10.69
C GLU A 171 -16.64 1.70 10.92
N ALA A 172 -17.43 2.43 11.71
CA ALA A 172 -17.17 3.83 12.03
C ALA A 172 -15.87 4.04 12.82
N LEU A 173 -15.55 3.10 13.71
CA LEU A 173 -14.34 3.13 14.52
C LEU A 173 -13.10 2.78 13.70
N ALA A 174 -13.20 2.00 12.62
CA ALA A 174 -12.02 1.59 11.85
C ALA A 174 -11.18 2.80 11.39
N ASP A 175 -11.82 3.80 10.78
CA ASP A 175 -11.14 5.00 10.27
C ASP A 175 -10.58 5.86 11.43
N SER A 176 -11.34 6.00 12.52
CA SER A 176 -10.91 6.75 13.70
C SER A 176 -9.74 6.05 14.42
N MET A 177 -9.79 4.72 14.53
CA MET A 177 -8.73 3.90 15.11
C MET A 177 -7.45 4.00 14.28
N MET A 178 -7.54 4.01 12.95
CA MET A 178 -6.37 4.23 12.08
C MET A 178 -5.67 5.54 12.43
N ALA A 179 -6.41 6.64 12.51
CA ALA A 179 -5.86 7.94 12.86
C ALA A 179 -5.23 7.94 14.26
N ILE A 180 -5.87 7.33 15.25
CA ILE A 180 -5.39 7.28 16.63
C ILE A 180 -4.11 6.43 16.73
N LEU A 181 -4.08 5.26 16.10
CA LEU A 181 -2.95 4.34 16.11
C LEU A 181 -1.73 4.88 15.38
N LEU A 182 -1.93 5.60 14.26
CA LEU A 182 -0.85 6.28 13.54
C LEU A 182 -0.18 7.36 14.40
N ASN A 183 -0.96 8.07 15.23
CA ASN A 183 -0.44 9.12 16.11
C ASN A 183 0.14 8.56 17.43
N ASN A 184 -0.26 7.36 17.84
CA ASN A 184 0.18 6.73 19.10
C ASN A 184 0.60 5.26 18.88
N PRO A 185 1.69 5.02 18.13
CA PRO A 185 2.05 3.68 17.67
C PRO A 185 2.51 2.72 18.78
N SER A 186 2.91 3.23 19.95
CA SER A 186 3.53 2.42 21.01
C SER A 186 2.72 2.45 22.30
N GLY A 187 2.28 1.27 22.77
CA GLY A 187 1.82 1.09 24.16
C GLY A 187 0.39 1.53 24.49
N VAL A 188 -0.42 1.89 23.50
CA VAL A 188 -1.84 2.18 23.74
C VAL A 188 -2.58 0.85 24.00
N GLU A 189 -2.97 0.62 25.25
CA GLU A 189 -3.77 -0.53 25.70
C GLU A 189 -5.27 -0.27 25.59
N SER A 190 -5.68 1.00 25.65
CA SER A 190 -7.07 1.39 25.41
C SER A 190 -7.16 2.70 24.64
N VAL A 191 -8.21 2.83 23.84
CA VAL A 191 -8.53 4.04 23.07
C VAL A 191 -9.88 4.55 23.53
N GLN A 192 -9.93 5.81 23.93
CA GLN A 192 -11.20 6.51 24.13
C GLN A 192 -11.56 7.24 22.85
N TRP A 193 -12.77 7.00 22.38
CA TRP A 193 -13.37 7.65 21.24
C TRP A 193 -14.70 8.25 21.67
N SER A 194 -14.90 9.52 21.32
CA SER A 194 -16.18 10.21 21.48
C SER A 194 -16.57 10.77 20.12
N PRO A 195 -17.76 10.45 19.58
CA PRO A 195 -18.20 11.05 18.34
C PRO A 195 -18.30 12.56 18.51
N SER A 196 -17.81 13.33 17.53
CA SER A 196 -17.99 14.77 17.56
C SER A 196 -19.46 15.13 17.33
N LYS A 197 -19.85 16.34 17.70
CA LYS A 197 -21.23 16.83 17.48
C LYS A 197 -21.63 16.81 16.00
N ASP A 198 -20.65 16.92 15.10
CA ASP A 198 -20.86 16.93 13.66
C ASP A 198 -20.91 15.51 13.06
N ASP A 199 -20.37 14.52 13.78
CA ASP A 199 -20.34 13.13 13.31
C ASP A 199 -21.66 12.40 13.53
N GLY A 200 -22.59 12.96 14.29
CA GLY A 200 -23.91 12.36 14.54
C GLY A 200 -23.98 11.46 15.80
N PRO A 201 -25.18 10.98 16.16
CA PRO A 201 -25.40 10.24 17.40
C PRO A 201 -25.10 8.73 17.30
N LEU A 202 -24.76 8.14 18.45
CA LEU A 202 -24.64 6.70 18.62
C LEU A 202 -26.00 6.10 19.04
N PHE A 203 -26.42 5.02 18.39
CA PHE A 203 -27.69 4.35 18.66
C PHE A 203 -27.49 2.91 19.14
N PHE A 204 -28.32 2.50 20.09
CA PHE A 204 -28.48 1.12 20.51
C PHE A 204 -29.84 0.59 20.08
N LYS A 205 -29.89 -0.66 19.63
CA LYS A 205 -31.16 -1.30 19.31
C LYS A 205 -31.78 -1.89 20.57
N ALA A 206 -33.04 -1.57 20.84
CA ALA A 206 -33.82 -2.22 21.87
C ALA A 206 -34.39 -3.57 21.38
N VAL A 207 -34.78 -4.45 22.31
CA VAL A 207 -35.35 -5.77 22.00
C VAL A 207 -36.65 -5.67 21.19
N ASP A 208 -37.40 -4.58 21.34
CA ASP A 208 -38.62 -4.28 20.56
C ASP A 208 -38.33 -3.73 19.15
N GLY A 209 -37.06 -3.52 18.81
CA GLY A 209 -36.61 -3.01 17.52
C GLY A 209 -36.45 -1.50 17.45
N SER A 210 -36.83 -0.74 18.48
CA SER A 210 -36.61 0.71 18.53
C SER A 210 -35.12 1.07 18.66
N LEU A 211 -34.76 2.29 18.26
CA LEU A 211 -33.40 2.83 18.40
C LEU A 211 -33.35 3.81 19.56
N LEU A 212 -32.39 3.60 20.46
CA LEU A 212 -32.14 4.43 21.63
C LEU A 212 -30.85 5.21 21.41
N GLN A 213 -30.94 6.54 21.42
CA GLN A 213 -29.79 7.42 21.30
C GLN A 213 -28.99 7.47 22.61
N LEU A 214 -27.68 7.31 22.50
CA LEU A 214 -26.73 7.53 23.59
C LEU A 214 -26.11 8.93 23.47
N ASP A 215 -26.59 9.84 24.32
CA ASP A 215 -26.08 11.21 24.45
C ASP A 215 -24.77 11.21 25.27
N ASP A 216 -23.90 12.19 24.98
CA ASP A 216 -22.58 12.34 25.62
C ASP A 216 -21.76 11.03 25.59
N SER A 217 -21.80 10.34 24.45
CA SER A 217 -21.25 9.01 24.32
C SER A 217 -19.73 9.00 24.33
N ILE A 218 -19.17 8.15 25.18
CA ILE A 218 -17.75 7.80 25.19
C ILE A 218 -17.66 6.29 25.01
N VAL A 219 -16.88 5.88 24.02
CA VAL A 219 -16.55 4.48 23.73
C VAL A 219 -15.10 4.26 24.10
N GLU A 220 -14.87 3.44 25.10
CA GLU A 220 -13.53 2.97 25.47
C GLU A 220 -13.31 1.58 24.86
N LEU A 221 -12.33 1.47 23.97
CA LEU A 221 -11.92 0.21 23.36
C LEU A 221 -10.68 -0.30 24.09
N ASN A 222 -10.78 -1.46 24.72
CA ASN A 222 -9.59 -2.17 25.20
C ASN A 222 -8.98 -2.92 24.02
N LEU A 223 -7.69 -2.75 23.79
CA LEU A 223 -6.99 -3.28 22.64
C LEU A 223 -6.15 -4.50 23.03
N LYS A 224 -6.23 -5.55 22.21
CA LYS A 224 -5.31 -6.67 22.23
C LYS A 224 -4.31 -6.53 21.11
N ARG A 225 -3.03 -6.65 21.46
CA ARG A 225 -1.91 -6.68 20.51
C ARG A 225 -1.43 -8.12 20.33
N GLN A 226 -1.13 -8.46 19.09
CA GLN A 226 -0.49 -9.71 18.74
C GLN A 226 0.65 -9.41 17.76
N TYR A 227 1.80 -10.03 18.00
CA TYR A 227 2.98 -9.84 17.18
C TYR A 227 3.22 -11.07 16.31
N TYR A 228 3.57 -10.84 15.06
CA TYR A 228 3.94 -11.88 14.11
C TYR A 228 5.27 -11.51 13.48
N TYR A 229 6.25 -12.40 13.61
CA TYR A 229 7.60 -12.19 13.11
C TYR A 229 7.94 -13.26 12.07
N GLY A 230 8.44 -12.80 10.94
CA GLY A 230 8.89 -13.65 9.85
C GLY A 230 9.88 -12.89 8.97
N TYR A 231 10.02 -13.36 7.75
CA TYR A 231 10.92 -12.81 6.76
C TYR A 231 10.15 -12.48 5.48
N LEU A 232 10.67 -11.52 4.72
CA LEU A 232 10.00 -10.99 3.54
C LEU A 232 9.71 -12.06 2.46
N HIS A 233 10.55 -13.09 2.33
CA HIS A 233 10.30 -14.21 1.40
C HIS A 233 9.09 -15.08 1.77
N GLU A 234 8.57 -14.97 3.00
CA GLU A 234 7.33 -15.62 3.44
C GLU A 234 6.08 -14.85 2.98
N LEU A 235 6.27 -13.69 2.35
CA LEU A 235 5.27 -12.89 1.63
C LEU A 235 5.56 -12.92 0.12
N PRO A 236 5.38 -14.07 -0.57
CA PRO A 236 5.92 -14.32 -1.91
C PRO A 236 5.38 -13.43 -3.02
N SER A 237 4.19 -12.82 -2.88
CA SER A 237 3.72 -11.83 -3.88
C SER A 237 4.22 -10.40 -3.61
N THR A 238 5.12 -10.22 -2.65
CA THR A 238 5.82 -8.93 -2.48
C THR A 238 6.60 -8.62 -3.74
N LEU A 239 6.39 -7.43 -4.30
CA LEU A 239 7.10 -6.96 -5.47
C LEU A 239 8.34 -6.17 -5.04
N GLU A 240 9.47 -6.51 -5.66
CA GLU A 240 10.71 -5.78 -5.60
C GLU A 240 10.81 -4.85 -6.80
N TYR A 241 10.77 -3.54 -6.57
CA TYR A 241 10.97 -2.51 -7.57
C TYR A 241 12.33 -1.86 -7.36
N ALA A 242 13.33 -2.24 -8.16
CA ALA A 242 14.71 -1.83 -7.95
C ALA A 242 15.24 -0.96 -9.10
N ASN A 243 15.83 0.18 -8.76
CA ASN A 243 16.53 1.02 -9.71
C ASN A 243 17.87 0.36 -10.06
N SER A 244 18.02 -0.08 -11.31
CA SER A 244 19.20 -0.81 -11.76
C SER A 244 20.46 0.06 -11.92
N GLN A 245 20.33 1.39 -11.83
CA GLN A 245 21.46 2.33 -11.89
C GLN A 245 21.98 2.71 -10.50
N THR A 246 21.08 2.89 -9.52
CA THR A 246 21.45 3.33 -8.16
C THR A 246 21.51 2.19 -7.15
N GLY A 247 20.88 1.05 -7.46
CA GLY A 247 20.70 -0.06 -6.52
C GLY A 247 19.64 0.19 -5.44
N SER A 248 18.90 1.30 -5.51
CA SER A 248 17.80 1.56 -4.57
C SER A 248 16.64 0.61 -4.83
N VAL A 249 16.09 0.03 -3.77
CA VAL A 249 14.96 -0.91 -3.84
C VAL A 249 13.74 -0.31 -3.14
N GLN A 250 12.57 -0.52 -3.70
CA GLN A 250 11.28 -0.26 -3.06
C GLN A 250 10.49 -1.58 -3.03
N LEU A 251 9.74 -1.78 -1.95
CA LEU A 251 8.99 -3.00 -1.72
C LEU A 251 7.51 -2.70 -1.72
N PHE A 252 6.74 -3.47 -2.48
CA PHE A 252 5.29 -3.37 -2.54
C PHE A 252 4.69 -4.69 -2.08
N ILE A 253 4.14 -4.69 -0.86
CA ILE A 253 3.43 -5.84 -0.32
C ILE A 253 1.98 -5.73 -0.77
N LYS A 254 1.49 -6.75 -1.48
CA LYS A 254 0.10 -6.77 -1.90
C LYS A 254 -0.82 -6.97 -0.71
N PRO A 255 -1.99 -6.30 -0.66
CA PRO A 255 -3.01 -6.50 0.36
C PRO A 255 -3.31 -7.98 0.68
N GLU A 256 -3.40 -8.83 -0.35
CA GLU A 256 -3.78 -10.24 -0.19
C GLU A 256 -2.71 -11.06 0.55
N GLU A 257 -1.44 -10.64 0.52
CA GLU A 257 -0.36 -11.26 1.29
C GLU A 257 -0.58 -11.12 2.81
N LEU A 258 -1.30 -10.07 3.20
CA LEU A 258 -1.59 -9.73 4.59
C LEU A 258 -2.92 -10.31 5.06
N LEU A 259 -3.59 -11.16 4.27
CA LEU A 259 -4.76 -11.93 4.73
C LEU A 259 -4.35 -13.19 5.49
N ASP A 260 -3.18 -13.75 5.20
CA ASP A 260 -2.78 -15.09 5.65
C ASP A 260 -1.37 -15.12 6.29
N TYR A 261 -0.87 -13.95 6.70
CA TYR A 261 0.44 -13.84 7.34
C TYR A 261 0.53 -14.63 8.66
N SER A 262 -0.59 -14.77 9.37
CA SER A 262 -0.64 -15.47 10.67
C SER A 262 -0.36 -16.96 10.57
N ASN A 263 -0.57 -17.56 9.39
CA ASN A 263 -0.22 -18.96 9.11
C ASN A 263 1.24 -19.14 8.67
N ARG A 264 1.96 -18.05 8.37
CA ARG A 264 3.31 -18.07 7.84
C ARG A 264 4.34 -17.57 8.84
N PHE A 265 3.97 -16.57 9.63
CA PHE A 265 4.87 -15.91 10.56
C PHE A 265 4.74 -16.53 11.96
N ALA A 266 5.84 -16.54 12.71
CA ALA A 266 5.84 -16.99 14.09
C ALA A 266 5.09 -15.97 14.97
N ARG A 267 4.18 -16.47 15.81
CA ARG A 267 3.34 -15.66 16.70
C ARG A 267 4.00 -15.42 18.06
N TYR A 268 3.95 -14.19 18.55
CA TYR A 268 4.49 -13.76 19.85
C TYR A 268 3.45 -12.93 20.63
N ASN A 269 3.41 -13.13 21.95
CA ASN A 269 2.49 -12.41 22.84
C ASN A 269 3.06 -11.08 23.31
N MET A 270 4.38 -10.99 23.50
CA MET A 270 5.05 -9.76 23.89
C MET A 270 6.08 -9.35 22.85
N ARG A 271 6.21 -8.04 22.62
CA ARG A 271 7.22 -7.49 21.72
C ARG A 271 8.65 -7.81 22.15
N SER A 272 8.88 -7.96 23.46
CA SER A 272 10.17 -8.35 24.04
C SER A 272 10.63 -9.74 23.63
N ASP A 273 9.71 -10.60 23.21
CA ASP A 273 9.99 -12.00 22.88
C ASP A 273 10.46 -12.16 21.42
N ILE A 274 10.30 -11.12 20.61
CA ILE A 274 10.69 -11.10 19.20
C ILE A 274 12.22 -11.07 19.11
N PRO A 275 12.85 -11.91 18.25
CA PRO A 275 14.29 -11.89 18.03
C PRO A 275 14.81 -10.47 17.76
N ARG A 276 15.84 -10.05 18.51
CA ARG A 276 16.49 -8.75 18.33
C ARG A 276 17.27 -8.74 17.01
N THR A 277 16.63 -8.26 15.96
CA THR A 277 17.26 -7.93 14.67
C THR A 277 17.15 -6.43 14.44
N ASP A 278 17.99 -5.87 13.56
CA ASP A 278 17.84 -4.49 13.07
C ASP A 278 16.56 -4.38 12.24
N MET A 279 15.42 -4.37 12.92
CA MET A 279 14.10 -4.43 12.31
C MET A 279 13.78 -3.09 11.66
N LYS A 280 13.49 -3.11 10.36
CA LYS A 280 12.73 -2.06 9.70
C LYS A 280 11.25 -2.34 9.95
N GLN A 281 10.57 -1.42 10.63
CA GLN A 281 9.17 -1.60 11.02
C GLN A 281 8.25 -1.32 9.83
N LEU A 282 7.38 -2.28 9.55
CA LEU A 282 6.26 -2.16 8.63
C LEU A 282 5.00 -2.02 9.49
N TYR A 283 4.29 -0.90 9.34
CA TYR A 283 2.98 -0.74 9.96
C TYR A 283 1.92 -1.09 8.91
N CYS A 284 1.14 -2.13 9.17
CA CYS A 284 -0.09 -2.39 8.45
C CYS A 284 -1.17 -2.75 9.45
N ILE A 285 -2.34 -2.12 9.33
CA ILE A 285 -3.51 -2.43 10.13
C ILE A 285 -4.49 -3.17 9.23
N VAL A 286 -4.83 -4.39 9.65
CA VAL A 286 -5.76 -5.25 8.94
C VAL A 286 -7.13 -5.09 9.59
N THR A 287 -8.10 -4.58 8.83
CA THR A 287 -9.51 -4.57 9.25
C THR A 287 -10.17 -5.90 8.84
N ARG A 288 -11.18 -6.36 9.60
CA ARG A 288 -11.89 -7.63 9.35
C ARG A 288 -12.52 -7.73 7.95
N GLU A 289 -12.75 -6.60 7.28
CA GLU A 289 -13.32 -6.55 5.92
C GLU A 289 -12.26 -6.65 4.81
N GLY A 290 -10.98 -6.87 5.14
CA GLY A 290 -9.92 -6.93 4.13
C GLY A 290 -9.64 -5.59 3.46
N ARG A 291 -10.00 -4.46 4.10
CA ARG A 291 -9.54 -3.14 3.66
C ARG A 291 -8.14 -2.94 4.21
N PHE A 292 -7.17 -2.90 3.30
CA PHE A 292 -5.77 -2.65 3.59
C PHE A 292 -5.42 -1.21 3.21
N THR A 293 -4.82 -0.49 4.14
CA THR A 293 -4.02 0.69 3.80
C THR A 293 -2.57 0.34 4.10
N SER A 294 -1.83 -0.06 3.07
CA SER A 294 -0.37 -0.07 3.12
C SER A 294 0.13 1.26 2.58
N LEU A 295 0.95 1.96 3.36
CA LEU A 295 1.82 2.98 2.79
C LEU A 295 2.96 2.25 2.06
N PRO A 296 3.34 2.64 0.83
CA PRO A 296 4.52 2.09 0.17
C PRO A 296 5.74 2.16 1.09
N LEU A 297 6.36 1.01 1.34
CA LEU A 297 7.55 0.94 2.17
C LEU A 297 8.77 1.26 1.29
N SER A 298 9.31 2.47 1.43
CA SER A 298 10.60 2.82 0.83
C SER A 298 11.73 2.31 1.73
N VAL A 299 12.33 1.17 1.39
CA VAL A 299 13.53 0.66 2.07
C VAL A 299 14.76 1.10 1.30
N ARG A 300 15.38 2.21 1.70
CA ARG A 300 16.72 2.54 1.19
C ARG A 300 17.75 1.64 1.87
N ARG A 301 18.33 0.71 1.11
CA ARG A 301 19.59 0.06 1.50
C ARG A 301 20.67 1.15 1.52
N ILE A 302 21.08 1.57 2.72
CA ILE A 302 22.30 2.36 2.89
C ILE A 302 23.42 1.33 2.85
N GLY A 303 24.23 1.39 1.78
CA GLY A 303 25.46 0.60 1.66
C GLY A 303 26.50 1.05 2.67
#